data_AF-T0YAJ1-F1
#
_entry.id   AF-T0YAJ1-F1
#
_cell.length_a   1.000
_cell.length_b   1.000
_cell.length_c   1.000
_cell.angle_alpha   90.00
_cell.angle_beta   90.00
_cell.angle_gamma   90.00
#
_symmetry.space_group_name_H-M   'P 1'
#
loop_
_entity.id
_entity.type
_entity.pdbx_description
1 polymer ?
#
loop_
_entity_poly.entity_id
_entity_poly.type
_entity_poly.pdbx_seq_one_letter_code
_entity_poly.pdbx_strand_id
1 'polypeptide(L)' 'MKDEVTTIQLNKYVVKALKNIKKYPRETYNEVILNLIKNAEETGEFDKFVQEAQKTKMKELWGKGDYSAWENA' A
#
# COMPACT_ATOMS: atom_id res chain seq x y z
N MET A 1 -23.44 -2.34 -19.40
CA MET A 1 -23.98 -1.94 -18.07
C MET A 1 -23.82 -0.44 -17.96
N LYS A 2 -24.83 0.26 -17.43
CA LYS A 2 -24.73 1.69 -17.14
C LYS A 2 -23.78 1.80 -15.94
N ASP A 3 -22.74 2.62 -16.02
CA ASP A 3 -21.86 2.84 -14.86
C ASP A 3 -22.70 3.41 -13.71
N GLU A 4 -22.74 2.71 -12.59
CA GLU A 4 -23.41 3.18 -11.38
C GLU A 4 -22.55 4.27 -10.74
N VAL A 5 -22.87 5.53 -11.08
CA VAL A 5 -22.16 6.70 -10.59
C VAL A 5 -22.86 7.30 -9.37
N THR A 6 -22.06 7.60 -8.34
CA THR A 6 -22.48 8.33 -7.14
C THR A 6 -21.73 9.66 -7.04
N THR A 7 -22.23 10.58 -6.22
CA THR A 7 -21.58 11.88 -6.00
C THR A 7 -20.91 11.92 -4.63
N ILE A 8 -19.64 12.32 -4.60
CA ILE A 8 -18.90 12.60 -3.37
C ILE A 8 -18.45 14.06 -3.37
N GLN A 9 -18.35 14.67 -2.19
CA GLN A 9 -17.78 15.99 -2.04
C GLN A 9 -16.30 15.88 -1.69
N LEU A 10 -15.45 16.60 -2.44
CA LEU A 10 -14.02 16.66 -2.20
C LEU A 10 -13.60 18.11 -1.99
N ASN A 11 -12.63 18.33 -1.11
CA ASN A 11 -12.01 19.63 -0.96
C ASN A 11 -11.36 20.03 -2.30
N LYS A 12 -11.46 21.32 -2.68
CA LYS A 12 -10.85 21.86 -3.90
C LYS A 12 -9.35 21.56 -4.00
N TYR A 13 -8.65 21.54 -2.87
CA TYR A 13 -7.24 21.17 -2.82
C TYR A 13 -7.01 19.72 -3.27
N VAL A 14 -7.86 18.79 -2.83
CA VAL A 14 -7.79 17.37 -3.23
C VAL A 14 -8.00 17.23 -4.73
N VAL A 15 -8.99 17.93 -5.30
CA VAL A 15 -9.23 17.92 -6.76
C VAL A 15 -8.02 18.45 -7.53
N LYS A 16 -7.34 19.49 -7.02
CA LYS A 16 -6.12 20.03 -7.61
C LYS A 16 -4.96 19.02 -7.55
N ALA A 17 -4.80 18.33 -6.42
CA ALA A 17 -3.81 17.27 -6.26
C ALA A 17 -4.07 16.12 -7.24
N LEU A 18 -5.33 15.64 -7.32
CA LEU A 18 -5.74 14.60 -8.27
C LEU A 18 -5.47 15.00 -9.72
N LYS A 19 -5.66 16.28 -10.07
CA LYS A 19 -5.35 16.79 -11.42
C LYS A 19 -3.85 16.74 -11.75
N ASN A 20 -2.99 17.01 -10.77
CA ASN A 20 -1.54 17.07 -10.97
C ASN A 20 -0.89 15.69 -11.12
N ILE A 21 -1.49 14.65 -10.55
CA ILE A 21 -0.95 13.28 -10.60
C ILE A 21 -1.48 12.46 -11.78
N LYS A 22 -2.31 13.05 -12.65
CA LYS A 22 -2.78 12.39 -13.86
C LYS A 22 -1.60 11.99 -14.73
N LYS A 23 -1.56 10.72 -15.13
CA LYS A 23 -0.53 10.16 -16.02
C LYS A 23 -0.72 10.62 -17.47
N TYR A 24 -1.96 10.86 -17.88
CA TYR A 24 -2.29 11.32 -19.23
C TYR A 24 -3.45 12.33 -19.22
N PRO A 25 -3.54 13.25 -20.22
CA PRO A 25 -4.53 14.33 -20.21
C PRO A 25 -6.00 13.87 -20.13
N ARG A 26 -6.30 12.66 -20.62
CA ARG A 26 -7.65 12.09 -20.66
C ARG A 26 -7.99 11.17 -19.48
N GLU A 27 -7.09 11.00 -18.52
CA GLU A 27 -7.34 10.17 -17.34
C GLU A 27 -8.48 10.77 -16.51
N THR A 28 -9.46 9.95 -16.16
CA THR A 28 -10.59 10.31 -15.32
C THR A 28 -10.19 10.31 -13.84
N TYR A 29 -10.92 11.05 -13.00
CA TYR A 29 -10.64 11.00 -11.56
C TYR A 29 -10.91 9.61 -10.97
N ASN A 30 -11.83 8.83 -11.54
CA ASN A 30 -12.07 7.45 -11.12
C ASN A 30 -10.85 6.57 -11.35
N GLU A 31 -10.22 6.65 -12.53
CA GLU A 31 -8.98 5.92 -12.83
C GLU A 31 -7.83 6.33 -11.90
N VAL A 32 -7.65 7.64 -11.68
CA VAL A 32 -6.62 8.15 -10.75
C VAL A 32 -6.84 7.61 -9.34
N ILE A 33 -8.07 7.68 -8.82
CA ILE A 33 -8.41 7.23 -7.47
C ILE A 33 -8.23 5.71 -7.36
N LEU A 34 -8.68 4.93 -8.34
CA LEU A 34 -8.49 3.48 -8.37
C LEU A 34 -7.01 3.10 -8.37
N ASN A 35 -6.19 3.80 -9.17
CA ASN A 35 -4.75 3.59 -9.19
C ASN A 35 -4.10 3.90 -7.83
N LEU A 36 -4.53 4.97 -7.15
CA LEU A 36 -4.05 5.29 -5.80
C LEU A 36 -4.43 4.22 -4.77
N ILE A 37 -5.67 3.74 -4.81
CA ILE A 37 -6.15 2.67 -3.91
C ILE A 37 -5.32 1.41 -4.13
N LYS A 38 -5.19 0.99 -5.39
CA LYS A 38 -4.41 -0.20 -5.76
C LYS A 38 -2.96 -0.08 -5.30
N ASN A 39 -2.31 1.06 -5.53
CA ASN A 39 -0.94 1.29 -5.07
C ASN A 39 -0.84 1.23 -3.53
N ALA A 40 -1.82 1.76 -2.80
CA ALA A 40 -1.83 1.72 -1.34
C ALA A 40 -1.98 0.27 -0.82
N GLU A 41 -2.81 -0.54 -1.47
CA GLU A 41 -2.97 -1.96 -1.17
C GLU A 41 -1.68 -2.75 -1.48
N GLU A 42 -1.12 -2.57 -2.67
CA GLU A 42 0.12 -3.22 -3.09
C GLU A 42 1.31 -2.86 -2.19
N THR A 43 1.40 -1.61 -1.74
CA THR A 43 2.43 -1.19 -0.78
C THR A 43 2.23 -1.87 0.57
N GLY A 44 0.98 -1.98 1.04
CA GLY A 44 0.66 -2.69 2.28
C GLY A 44 0.92 -4.21 2.19
N GLU A 45 0.69 -4.82 1.03
CA GLU A 45 1.03 -6.23 0.78
C GLU A 45 2.54 -6.44 0.69
N PHE A 46 3.26 -5.54 0.02
CA PHE A 46 4.71 -5.57 -0.06
C PHE A 46 5.37 -5.41 1.32
N ASP A 47 4.89 -4.47 2.15
CA ASP A 47 5.37 -4.29 3.51
C ASP A 47 5.17 -5.56 4.37
N LYS A 48 4.02 -6.23 4.23
CA LYS A 48 3.76 -7.51 4.89
C LYS A 48 4.73 -8.59 4.41
N PHE A 49 4.95 -8.70 3.11
CA PHE A 49 5.90 -9.65 2.54
C PHE A 49 7.33 -9.41 3.06
N VAL A 50 7.78 -8.15 3.11
CA VAL A 50 9.10 -7.79 3.66
C VAL A 50 9.21 -8.19 5.13
N GLN A 51 8.18 -7.92 5.94
CA GLN A 51 8.16 -8.31 7.34
C GLN A 51 8.22 -9.84 7.53
N GLU A 52 7.52 -10.61 6.70
CA GLU A 52 7.54 -12.08 6.75
C GLU A 52 8.88 -12.68 6.29
N ALA A 53 9.47 -12.13 5.23
CA ALA A 53 10.79 -12.52 4.76
C ALA A 53 11.87 -12.23 5.83
N GLN A 54 11.78 -11.08 6.50
CA GLN A 54 12.65 -10.74 7.63
C GLN A 54 12.47 -11.69 8.81
N LYS A 55 11.22 -12.02 9.19
CA LYS A 55 10.94 -13.00 10.26
C LYS A 55 11.50 -14.37 9.94
N THR A 56 11.36 -14.83 8.70
CA THR A 56 11.89 -16.13 8.25
C THR A 56 13.42 -16.16 8.31
N LYS A 57 14.07 -15.10 7.82
CA LYS A 57 15.53 -14.96 7.89
C LYS A 57 16.03 -14.84 9.32
N MET A 58 15.32 -14.13 10.19
CA MET A 58 15.63 -14.10 11.63
C MET A 58 15.53 -15.49 12.26
N LYS A 59 14.48 -16.27 11.97
CA LYS A 59 14.36 -17.66 12.45
C LYS A 59 15.48 -18.56 11.94
N GLU A 60 15.91 -18.39 10.70
CA GLU A 60 17.02 -19.16 10.12
C GLU A 60 18.37 -18.81 10.77
N LEU A 61 18.61 -17.53 11.04
CA LEU A 61 19.78 -17.05 11.76
C LEU A 61 19.74 -17.45 13.25
N TRP A 62 18.55 -17.52 13.84
CA TRP A 62 18.32 -17.97 15.22
C TRP A 62 18.48 -19.47 15.39
N GLY A 63 18.13 -20.29 14.39
CA GLY A 63 18.36 -21.74 14.41
C GLY A 63 19.84 -22.15 14.42
N LYS A 64 20.77 -21.20 14.20
CA LYS A 64 22.23 -21.44 14.18
C LYS A 64 22.97 -20.88 15.42
N GLY A 65 22.29 -20.31 16.41
CA GLY A 65 22.92 -19.74 17.62
C GLY A 65 22.16 -20.11 18.91
N ASP A 66 22.88 -20.22 20.03
CA ASP A 66 22.35 -20.50 21.37
C ASP A 66 21.85 -19.19 22.04
N TYR A 67 20.68 -19.21 22.68
CA TYR A 67 19.96 -17.99 23.14
C TYR A 67 19.22 -18.10 24.48
N SER A 68 19.85 -18.64 25.53
CA SER A 68 19.36 -18.54 26.92
C SER A 68 19.07 -17.11 27.42
N ALA A 69 19.58 -16.08 26.73
CA ALA A 69 19.42 -14.67 27.09
C ALA A 69 18.14 -13.99 26.57
N TRP A 70 17.45 -14.55 25.56
CA TRP A 70 16.27 -13.91 24.94
C TRP A 70 14.92 -14.48 25.42
N GLU A 71 14.89 -15.67 26.02
CA GLU A 71 13.65 -16.22 26.61
C GLU A 71 13.29 -15.59 27.97
N ASN A 72 14.18 -14.78 28.55
CA ASN A 72 14.01 -14.17 29.87
C ASN A 72 13.87 -12.63 29.85
N ALA A 73 13.47 -12.04 28.71
CA ALA A 73 13.30 -10.58 28.57
C ALA A 73 11.86 -10.20 28.19
#